data_AF-A0A934I2P4-F1
#
_entry.id   AF-A0A934I2P4-F1
#
_cell.length_a   1.000
_cell.length_b   1.000
_cell.length_c   1.000
_cell.angle_alpha   90.00
_cell.angle_beta   90.00
_cell.angle_gamma   90.00
#
_symmetry.space_group_name_H-M   'P 1'
#
loop_
_entity.id
_entity.type
_entity.pdbx_description
1 polymer ?
#
loop_
_entity_poly.entity_id
_entity_poly.type
_entity_poly.pdbx_seq_one_letter_code
_entity_poly.pdbx_strand_id
1 'polypeptide(L)'
;MTQVVVFSGYARSDRAALRLPVTLYNTGAKPLVVIDLRLKLVSAGVPVLAPTKQFRTTIMPRPDDTEDFPHPFVVGGRAVATKFVEFDVDPRVLCTGEPAQINLMVLVDRRGWRSTGSSEIRTDIMASPEAYISYSNDPAHWPAGQKERASAALASVRSGIPS
;
A
#
# COMPACT_ATOMS: atom_id res chain seq x y z
N MET A 1 -2.17 13.45 1.64
CA MET A 1 -1.43 12.18 1.74
C MET A 1 0.00 12.51 1.37
N THR A 2 0.96 12.08 2.17
CA THR A 2 2.38 12.27 1.83
C THR A 2 2.73 11.38 0.64
N GLN A 3 3.66 11.84 -0.21
CA GLN A 3 4.19 11.01 -1.29
C GLN A 3 4.73 9.70 -0.73
N VAL A 4 4.33 8.57 -1.31
CA VAL A 4 4.90 7.27 -0.99
C VAL A 4 6.27 7.17 -1.66
N VAL A 5 7.33 7.06 -0.87
CA VAL A 5 8.71 6.90 -1.39
C VAL A 5 9.10 5.43 -1.42
N VAL A 6 8.67 4.67 -0.42
CA VAL A 6 8.94 3.24 -0.29
C VAL A 6 7.65 2.50 -0.02
N PHE A 7 7.55 1.30 -0.56
CA PHE A 7 6.49 0.36 -0.28
C PHE A 7 7.08 -1.04 -0.17
N SER A 8 6.32 -1.96 0.41
CA SER A 8 6.65 -3.37 0.35
C SER A 8 5.46 -4.14 -0.15
N GLY A 9 5.67 -5.28 -0.76
CA GLY A 9 4.56 -6.08 -1.23
C GLY A 9 5.01 -7.36 -1.89
N TYR A 10 4.01 -8.20 -2.15
CA TYR A 10 4.14 -9.38 -2.97
C TYR A 10 2.84 -9.53 -3.78
N ALA A 11 2.93 -10.25 -4.89
CA ALA A 11 1.81 -10.66 -5.70
C ALA A 11 1.99 -12.12 -6.13
N ARG A 12 0.98 -12.93 -5.85
CA ARG A 12 0.81 -14.29 -6.36
C ARG A 12 -0.56 -14.36 -7.04
N SER A 13 -0.79 -15.40 -7.83
CA SER A 13 -2.04 -15.52 -8.58
C SER A 13 -3.29 -15.58 -7.69
N ASP A 14 -3.15 -16.06 -6.45
CA ASP A 14 -4.22 -16.25 -5.47
C ASP A 14 -4.35 -15.11 -4.45
N ARG A 15 -3.31 -14.28 -4.27
CA ARG A 15 -3.25 -13.24 -3.23
C ARG A 15 -2.17 -12.22 -3.52
N ALA A 16 -2.40 -10.98 -3.12
CA ALA A 16 -1.38 -9.96 -3.11
C ALA A 16 -1.53 -9.07 -1.88
N ALA A 17 -0.44 -8.45 -1.47
CA ALA A 17 -0.45 -7.51 -0.36
C ALA A 17 0.45 -6.33 -0.67
N LEU A 18 0.02 -5.15 -0.21
CA LEU A 18 0.77 -3.92 -0.33
C LEU A 18 0.88 -3.26 1.04
N ARG A 19 2.10 -3.05 1.51
CA ARG A 19 2.41 -2.37 2.76
C ARG A 19 2.93 -0.97 2.49
N LEU A 20 2.30 0.00 3.13
CA LEU A 20 2.60 1.42 2.97
C LEU A 20 2.88 2.10 4.32
N PRO A 21 3.80 3.08 4.37
CA PRO A 21 3.85 4.02 5.46
C PRO A 21 2.65 4.99 5.33
N VAL A 22 1.71 4.90 6.26
CA VAL A 22 0.55 5.80 6.35
C VAL A 22 0.83 6.86 7.40
N THR A 23 1.07 8.09 6.95
CA THR A 23 1.26 9.26 7.81
C THR A 23 0.01 10.12 7.81
N LEU A 24 -0.63 10.26 8.97
CA LEU A 24 -1.81 11.09 9.17
C LEU A 24 -1.43 12.31 10.00
N TYR A 25 -1.70 13.50 9.46
CA TYR A 25 -1.50 14.76 10.16
C TYR A 25 -2.83 15.37 10.56
N ASN A 26 -3.03 15.58 11.86
CA ASN A 26 -4.17 16.30 12.39
C ASN A 26 -3.79 17.76 12.63
N THR A 27 -4.23 18.65 11.74
CA THR A 27 -4.02 20.11 11.87
C THR A 27 -4.93 20.75 12.94
N GLY A 28 -6.00 20.06 13.35
CA GLY A 28 -6.97 20.56 14.31
C GLY A 28 -6.49 20.44 15.75
N ALA A 29 -7.10 21.21 16.65
CA ALA A 29 -6.76 21.16 18.09
C ALA A 29 -7.36 19.93 18.81
N LYS A 30 -8.45 19.34 18.28
CA LYS A 30 -9.11 18.17 18.87
C LYS A 30 -8.50 16.87 18.33
N PRO A 31 -8.33 15.83 19.16
CA PRO A 31 -7.87 14.53 18.68
C PRO A 31 -8.85 13.93 17.66
N LEU A 32 -8.33 13.10 16.77
CA LEU A 32 -9.10 12.28 15.85
C LEU A 32 -8.92 10.82 16.22
N VAL A 33 -10.02 10.08 16.30
CA VAL A 33 -9.98 8.61 16.43
C VAL A 33 -10.15 8.02 15.04
N VAL A 34 -9.12 7.34 14.55
CA VAL A 34 -9.15 6.58 13.30
C VAL A 34 -9.64 5.18 13.62
N ILE A 35 -10.71 4.75 12.98
CA ILE A 35 -11.36 3.45 13.21
C ILE A 35 -10.86 2.41 12.22
N ASP A 36 -10.79 2.79 10.94
CA ASP A 36 -10.44 1.87 9.84
C ASP A 36 -9.73 2.64 8.72
N LEU A 37 -8.95 1.92 7.93
CA LEU A 37 -8.24 2.40 6.75
C LEU A 37 -8.58 1.49 5.56
N ARG A 38 -8.73 2.10 4.38
CA ARG A 38 -8.82 1.36 3.12
C ARG A 38 -7.99 2.04 2.06
N LEU A 39 -7.45 1.26 1.15
CA LEU A 39 -6.68 1.76 0.03
C LEU A 39 -7.51 1.61 -1.24
N LYS A 40 -7.98 2.73 -1.79
CA LYS A 40 -8.51 2.71 -3.15
C LYS A 40 -7.31 2.72 -4.10
N LEU A 41 -7.20 1.68 -4.92
CA LEU A 41 -6.12 1.49 -5.89
C LEU A 41 -6.71 1.51 -7.29
N VAL A 42 -6.04 2.14 -8.24
CA VAL A 42 -6.41 2.13 -9.66
C VAL A 42 -5.16 1.90 -10.49
N SER A 43 -5.15 0.85 -11.31
CA SER A 43 -4.07 0.59 -12.28
C SER A 43 -4.66 0.01 -13.56
N ALA A 44 -4.13 0.40 -14.73
CA ALA A 44 -4.70 0.06 -16.04
C ALA A 44 -6.22 0.31 -16.14
N GLY A 45 -6.71 1.37 -15.48
CA GLY A 45 -8.13 1.73 -15.44
C GLY A 45 -9.01 0.85 -14.54
N VAL A 46 -8.48 -0.18 -13.88
CA VAL A 46 -9.23 -1.08 -13.00
C VAL A 46 -9.17 -0.57 -11.55
N PRO A 47 -10.31 -0.17 -10.95
CA PRO A 47 -10.36 0.25 -9.55
C PRO A 47 -10.59 -0.94 -8.60
N VAL A 48 -9.87 -0.97 -7.49
CA VAL A 48 -10.14 -1.86 -6.35
C VAL A 48 -10.13 -1.08 -5.04
N LEU A 49 -10.93 -1.51 -4.08
CA LEU A 49 -10.88 -1.01 -2.71
C LEU A 49 -10.31 -2.10 -1.82
N ALA A 50 -9.02 -1.98 -1.50
CA ALA A 50 -8.30 -2.92 -0.66
C ALA A 50 -8.53 -2.62 0.83
N PRO A 51 -9.06 -3.58 1.62
CA PRO A 51 -9.19 -3.41 3.05
C PRO A 51 -7.83 -3.45 3.75
N THR A 52 -7.78 -2.90 4.97
CA THR A 52 -6.62 -3.13 5.83
C THR A 52 -6.59 -4.59 6.25
N LYS A 53 -5.43 -5.22 6.09
CA LYS A 53 -5.16 -6.58 6.55
C LYS A 53 -4.53 -6.59 7.94
N GLN A 54 -3.47 -5.81 8.12
CA GLN A 54 -2.71 -5.77 9.38
C GLN A 54 -1.88 -4.50 9.53
N PHE A 55 -1.57 -4.15 10.77
CA PHE A 55 -0.51 -3.20 11.09
C PHE A 55 0.81 -3.93 11.27
N ARG A 56 1.90 -3.27 10.87
CA ARG A 56 3.27 -3.80 10.92
C ARG A 56 4.17 -2.83 11.66
N THR A 57 5.28 -3.35 12.17
CA THR A 57 6.25 -2.55 12.93
C THR A 57 7.24 -1.81 12.03
N THR A 58 7.49 -2.33 10.83
CA THR A 58 8.45 -1.77 9.88
C THR A 58 7.88 -1.74 8.46
N ILE A 59 8.44 -0.88 7.59
CA ILE A 59 8.15 -0.96 6.15
C ILE A 59 8.84 -2.17 5.53
N MET A 60 10.09 -2.45 5.90
CA MET A 60 10.88 -3.54 5.35
C MET A 60 10.51 -4.86 6.04
N PRO A 61 10.03 -5.87 5.30
CA PRO A 61 9.76 -7.19 5.88
C PRO A 61 11.05 -7.77 6.46
N ARG A 62 11.01 -8.14 7.74
CA ARG A 62 12.12 -8.76 8.46
C ARG A 62 11.60 -9.91 9.33
N PRO A 63 12.46 -10.86 9.73
CA PRO A 63 12.04 -11.96 10.61
C PRO A 63 11.44 -11.51 11.96
N ASP A 64 11.84 -10.34 12.46
CA ASP A 64 11.38 -9.74 13.72
C ASP A 64 10.18 -8.78 13.54
N ASP A 65 9.71 -8.59 12.30
CA ASP A 65 8.58 -7.70 12.03
C ASP A 65 7.28 -8.30 12.57
N THR A 66 6.73 -7.63 13.58
CA THR A 66 5.54 -8.09 14.29
C THR A 66 4.27 -7.61 13.59
N GLU A 67 3.26 -8.48 13.53
CA GLU A 67 1.90 -8.13 13.13
C GLU A 67 1.06 -7.71 14.33
N ASP A 68 0.18 -6.74 14.06
CA ASP A 68 -0.89 -6.39 14.95
C ASP A 68 -2.20 -6.28 14.16
N PHE A 69 -3.29 -6.68 14.80
CA PHE A 69 -4.60 -6.59 14.18
C PHE A 69 -4.99 -5.12 13.99
N PRO A 70 -5.71 -4.79 12.90
CA PRO A 70 -6.23 -3.44 12.72
C PRO A 70 -7.14 -3.06 13.89
N HIS A 71 -6.80 -1.99 14.58
CA HIS A 71 -7.53 -1.48 15.73
C HIS A 71 -7.62 0.04 15.68
N PRO A 72 -8.66 0.64 16.29
CA PRO A 72 -8.77 2.09 16.35
C PRO A 72 -7.58 2.74 17.07
N PHE A 73 -7.09 3.86 16.54
CA PHE A 73 -5.98 4.60 17.14
C PHE A 73 -6.21 6.11 17.08
N VAL A 74 -5.53 6.84 17.97
CA VAL A 74 -5.70 8.29 18.11
C VAL A 74 -4.60 9.04 17.37
N VAL A 75 -4.99 10.05 16.60
CA VAL A 75 -4.09 11.11 16.12
C VAL A 75 -4.36 12.35 16.97
N GLY A 76 -3.40 12.70 17.83
CA GLY A 76 -3.51 13.86 18.72
C GLY A 76 -3.76 15.16 17.96
N GLY A 77 -4.28 16.18 18.64
CA GLY A 77 -4.43 17.52 18.05
C GLY A 77 -3.06 18.11 17.69
N ARG A 78 -2.94 18.72 16.51
CA ARG A 78 -1.68 19.28 15.99
C ARG A 78 -0.53 18.27 16.01
N ALA A 79 -0.85 17.00 15.79
CA ALA A 79 0.11 15.90 15.87
C ALA A 79 0.08 15.04 14.61
N VAL A 80 1.15 14.27 14.44
CA VAL A 80 1.32 13.28 13.38
C VAL A 80 1.29 11.89 14.00
N ALA A 81 0.65 10.95 13.33
CA ALA A 81 0.79 9.53 13.60
C ALA A 81 1.21 8.81 12.32
N THR A 82 2.17 7.88 12.44
CA THR A 82 2.60 7.01 11.34
C THR A 82 2.32 5.56 11.71
N LYS A 83 1.71 4.83 10.78
CA LYS A 83 1.49 3.38 10.86
C LYS A 83 2.02 2.73 9.59
N PHE A 84 2.67 1.57 9.70
CA PHE A 84 2.92 0.73 8.53
C PHE A 84 1.72 -0.18 8.35
N VAL A 85 0.99 0.00 7.26
CA VAL A 85 -0.31 -0.64 7.04
C VAL A 85 -0.18 -1.57 5.85
N GLU A 86 -0.47 -2.84 6.05
CA GLU A 86 -0.61 -3.81 4.98
C GLU A 86 -2.07 -3.88 4.54
N PHE A 87 -2.30 -3.72 3.24
CA PHE A 87 -3.58 -3.83 2.58
C PHE A 87 -3.65 -5.14 1.81
N ASP A 88 -4.81 -5.78 1.83
CA ASP A 88 -5.11 -6.95 1.01
C ASP A 88 -5.55 -6.50 -0.38
N VAL A 89 -4.71 -6.72 -1.39
CA VAL A 89 -4.88 -6.14 -2.73
C VAL A 89 -5.19 -7.26 -3.72
N ASP A 90 -6.06 -6.97 -4.68
CA ASP A 90 -6.33 -7.89 -5.78
C ASP A 90 -5.10 -8.00 -6.70
N PRO A 91 -4.53 -9.21 -6.92
CA PRO A 91 -3.41 -9.40 -7.83
C PRO A 91 -3.71 -8.94 -9.27
N ARG A 92 -4.98 -8.93 -9.70
CA ARG A 92 -5.40 -8.42 -11.02
C ARG A 92 -5.08 -6.94 -11.20
N VAL A 93 -5.12 -6.16 -10.12
CA VAL A 93 -4.79 -4.73 -10.15
C VAL A 93 -3.31 -4.49 -9.84
N LEU A 94 -2.69 -5.31 -8.99
CA LEU A 94 -1.28 -5.15 -8.66
C LEU A 94 -0.33 -5.60 -9.79
N CYS A 95 -0.76 -6.56 -10.63
CA CYS A 95 0.05 -7.16 -11.71
C CYS A 95 -0.32 -6.65 -13.11
N THR A 96 -0.84 -5.44 -13.24
CA THR A 96 -1.14 -4.82 -14.55
C THR A 96 0.13 -4.56 -15.38
N GLY A 97 1.27 -4.35 -14.71
CA GLY A 97 2.50 -3.84 -15.33
C GLY A 97 2.54 -2.31 -15.45
N GLU A 98 1.56 -1.62 -14.86
CA GLU A 98 1.49 -0.16 -14.81
C GLU A 98 1.65 0.36 -13.38
N PRO A 99 2.05 1.62 -13.19
CA PRO A 99 1.93 2.28 -11.91
C PRO A 99 0.48 2.24 -11.39
N ALA A 100 0.33 2.26 -10.08
CA ALA A 100 -0.95 2.32 -9.40
C ALA A 100 -1.18 3.71 -8.83
N GLN A 101 -2.30 4.34 -9.19
CA GLN A 101 -2.80 5.51 -8.48
C GLN A 101 -3.52 5.05 -7.22
N ILE A 102 -3.16 5.62 -6.08
CA ILE A 102 -3.70 5.25 -4.79
C ILE A 102 -4.39 6.41 -4.11
N ASN A 103 -5.41 6.11 -3.33
CA ASN A 103 -6.11 7.06 -2.49
C ASN A 103 -6.45 6.41 -1.14
N LEU A 104 -5.89 6.95 -0.07
CA LEU A 104 -6.14 6.44 1.27
C LEU A 104 -7.47 6.99 1.80
N MET A 105 -8.35 6.05 2.14
CA MET A 105 -9.64 6.27 2.77
C MET A 105 -9.50 5.99 4.27
N VAL A 106 -9.94 6.95 5.09
CA VAL A 106 -9.81 6.90 6.56
C VAL A 106 -11.20 7.04 7.16
N LEU A 107 -11.62 6.04 7.95
CA LEU A 107 -12.83 6.14 8.76
C LEU A 107 -12.50 6.86 10.06
N VAL A 108 -13.09 8.02 10.26
CA VAL A 108 -12.88 8.83 11.46
C VAL A 108 -14.14 8.84 12.32
N ASP A 109 -13.98 8.59 13.62
CA ASP A 109 -15.09 8.59 14.57
C ASP A 109 -15.96 9.85 14.45
N ARG A 110 -17.27 9.64 14.39
CA ARG A 110 -18.31 10.67 14.21
C ARG A 110 -18.17 11.56 12.96
N ARG A 111 -17.24 11.26 12.06
CA ARG A 111 -17.00 12.02 10.82
C ARG A 111 -17.12 11.18 9.55
N GLY A 112 -17.18 9.86 9.70
CA GLY A 112 -17.33 8.92 8.59
C GLY A 112 -16.05 8.78 7.75
N TRP A 113 -16.21 8.24 6.55
CA TRP A 113 -15.11 8.03 5.60
C TRP A 113 -14.62 9.35 5.02
N ARG A 114 -13.30 9.53 5.02
CA ARG A 114 -12.60 10.70 4.47
C ARG A 114 -11.47 10.26 3.57
N SER A 115 -11.33 10.91 2.42
CA SER A 115 -10.16 10.75 1.57
C SER A 115 -9.04 11.68 2.04
N THR A 116 -7.80 11.19 2.09
CA THR A 116 -6.64 12.00 2.51
C THR A 116 -5.82 12.52 1.34
N GLY A 117 -6.21 12.26 0.09
CA GLY A 117 -5.48 12.65 -1.13
C GLY A 117 -4.88 11.45 -1.87
N SER A 118 -4.39 11.69 -3.08
CA SER A 118 -3.84 10.65 -3.96
C SER A 118 -2.31 10.66 -4.01
N SER A 119 -1.73 9.51 -4.34
CA SER A 119 -0.31 9.33 -4.64
C SER A 119 -0.15 8.24 -5.69
N GLU A 120 1.01 8.18 -6.33
CA GLU A 120 1.36 7.09 -7.25
C GLU A 120 2.27 6.09 -6.53
N ILE A 121 2.08 4.80 -6.82
CA ILE A 121 3.00 3.73 -6.44
C ILE A 121 3.47 3.03 -7.70
N ARG A 122 4.78 2.82 -7.80
CA ARG A 122 5.44 2.17 -8.93
C ARG A 122 5.32 0.65 -8.80
N THR A 123 4.11 0.13 -8.85
CA THR A 123 3.85 -1.32 -8.85
C THR A 123 4.46 -2.00 -10.09
N ASP A 124 4.67 -1.23 -11.16
CA ASP A 124 5.38 -1.61 -12.39
C ASP A 124 6.87 -1.98 -12.19
N ILE A 125 7.44 -1.76 -11.00
CA ILE A 125 8.83 -2.14 -10.69
C ILE A 125 8.95 -3.36 -9.79
N MET A 126 7.87 -4.10 -9.55
CA MET A 126 7.88 -5.32 -8.75
C MET A 126 8.56 -6.50 -9.48
N ALA A 127 9.89 -6.52 -9.50
CA ALA A 127 10.71 -7.54 -10.18
C ALA A 127 10.81 -8.89 -9.46
N SER A 128 10.32 -9.00 -8.23
CA SER A 128 10.28 -10.26 -7.47
C SER A 128 8.92 -10.39 -6.78
N PRO A 129 7.81 -10.47 -7.55
CA PRO A 129 6.47 -10.39 -7.00
C PRO A 129 6.16 -11.53 -6.03
N GLU A 130 6.78 -12.71 -6.15
CA GLU A 130 6.52 -13.82 -5.22
C GLU A 130 7.14 -13.64 -3.83
N ALA A 131 8.13 -12.75 -3.72
CA ALA A 131 8.87 -12.45 -2.51
C ALA A 131 8.29 -11.20 -1.85
N TYR A 132 8.04 -11.28 -0.54
CA TYR A 132 7.61 -10.12 0.21
C TYR A 132 8.81 -9.25 0.56
N ILE A 133 9.08 -8.26 -0.30
CA ILE A 133 10.24 -7.36 -0.18
C ILE A 133 9.83 -5.89 -0.35
N SER A 134 10.78 -5.00 -0.11
CA SER A 134 10.62 -3.55 -0.30
C SER A 134 11.06 -3.08 -1.67
N TYR A 135 10.40 -2.03 -2.12
CA TYR A 135 10.61 -1.33 -3.38
C TYR A 135 10.65 0.18 -3.13
N SER A 136 11.35 0.91 -4.00
CA SER A 136 11.46 2.37 -3.97
C SER A 136 10.76 2.95 -5.19
N ASN A 137 9.88 3.93 -4.98
CA ASN A 137 9.28 4.71 -6.06
C ASN A 137 10.31 5.62 -6.77
N ASP A 138 11.45 5.89 -6.15
CA ASP A 138 12.53 6.68 -6.74
C ASP A 138 13.31 5.88 -7.81
N PRO A 139 13.31 6.32 -9.08
CA PRO A 139 14.06 5.68 -10.16
C PRO A 139 15.57 5.59 -9.93
N ALA A 140 16.15 6.49 -9.12
CA ALA A 140 17.58 6.46 -8.81
C ALA A 140 17.98 5.20 -8.02
N HIS A 141 17.04 4.53 -7.38
CA HIS A 141 17.28 3.29 -6.62
C HIS A 141 17.02 2.02 -7.42
N TRP A 142 16.67 2.12 -8.71
CA TRP A 142 16.34 0.95 -9.51
C TRP A 142 17.60 0.30 -10.09
N PRO A 143 17.78 -1.02 -9.92
CA PRO A 143 18.79 -1.75 -10.65
C PRO A 143 18.61 -1.63 -12.17
N ALA A 144 19.69 -1.82 -12.92
CA ALA A 144 19.59 -1.91 -14.38
C ALA A 144 18.61 -3.02 -14.80
N GLY A 145 17.76 -2.73 -15.79
CA GLY A 145 16.76 -3.68 -16.27
C GLY A 145 15.59 -3.92 -15.30
N GLN A 146 15.39 -3.09 -14.28
CA GLN A 146 14.35 -3.32 -13.26
C GLN A 146 12.95 -3.44 -13.86
N LYS A 147 12.59 -2.54 -14.80
CA LYS A 147 11.25 -2.51 -15.41
C LYS A 147 11.01 -3.70 -16.33
N GLU A 148 12.03 -4.09 -17.09
CA GLU A 148 11.96 -5.23 -18.00
C GLU A 148 11.75 -6.53 -17.22
N ARG A 149 12.52 -6.71 -16.12
CA ARG A 149 12.36 -7.85 -15.22
C ARG A 149 11.00 -7.85 -14.53
N ALA A 150 10.54 -6.70 -14.04
CA ALA A 150 9.23 -6.55 -13.41
C ALA A 150 8.08 -6.85 -14.39
N SER A 151 8.16 -6.31 -15.61
CA SER A 151 7.16 -6.58 -16.66
C SER A 151 7.01 -8.08 -16.92
N ALA A 152 8.12 -8.80 -17.12
CA ALA A 152 8.10 -10.25 -17.32
C ALA A 152 7.54 -11.01 -16.10
N ALA A 153 7.99 -10.66 -14.89
CA ALA A 153 7.55 -11.33 -13.67
C ALA A 153 6.06 -11.10 -13.37
N LEU A 154 5.56 -9.87 -13.53
CA LEU A 154 4.16 -9.53 -13.30
C LEU A 154 3.25 -10.15 -14.37
N ALA A 155 3.70 -10.22 -15.63
CA ALA A 155 2.98 -10.94 -16.67
C ALA A 155 2.81 -12.44 -16.33
N SER A 156 3.86 -13.07 -15.79
CA SER A 156 3.81 -14.47 -15.33
C SER A 156 2.83 -14.68 -14.19
N VAL A 157 2.79 -13.78 -13.19
CA VAL A 157 1.80 -13.86 -12.11
C VAL A 157 0.38 -13.70 -12.66
N ARG A 158 0.18 -12.72 -13.54
CA ARG A 158 -1.12 -12.43 -14.16
C ARG A 158 -1.67 -13.60 -14.97
N SER A 159 -0.83 -14.34 -15.70
CA SER A 159 -1.27 -15.52 -16.46
C SER A 159 -1.75 -16.67 -15.56
N GLY A 160 -1.37 -16.68 -14.28
CA GLY A 160 -1.81 -17.68 -13.32
C GLY A 160 -3.08 -17.30 -12.56
N ILE A 161 -3.59 -16.07 -12.69
CA ILE A 161 -4.79 -15.62 -11.97
C ILE A 161 -6.02 -16.36 -12.53
N PRO A 162 -6.80 -17.06 -11.70
CA PRO A 162 -8.05 -17.70 -12.14
C PRO A 162 -9.01 -16.66 -12.74
N SER A 163 -9.73 -17.03 -13.79
CA SER A 163 -10.78 -16.21 -14.43
C SER A 163 -11.94 -15.93 -13.48
#